data_AF-A0A960T663-F1
#
_entry.id   AF-A0A960T663-F1
#
_cell.length_a   1.000
_cell.length_b   1.000
_cell.length_c   1.000
_cell.angle_alpha   90.00
_cell.angle_beta   90.00
_cell.angle_gamma   90.00
#
_symmetry.space_group_name_H-M   'P 1'
#
loop_
_entity.id
_entity.type
_entity.pdbx_description
1 polymer ?
#
loop_
_entity_poly.entity_id
_entity_poly.type
_entity_poly.pdbx_seq_one_letter_code
_entity_poly.pdbx_strand_id
1 'polypeptide(L)'
;LRGYMPSDKHYRDFFVTPIERDGDSERKRLLAAYIRPFILRRRKQDVLKDLPKKTEEVGHADLFPEQRELYDAVITESRARLFADLED
;
A
#
# COMPACT_ATOMS: atom_id res chain seq x y z
N LEU A 1 -8.66 -21.25 12.18
CA LEU A 1 -7.82 -22.48 12.20
C LEU A 1 -6.72 -22.30 13.22
N ARG A 2 -6.80 -22.99 14.37
CA ARG A 2 -5.71 -22.96 15.37
C ARG A 2 -4.51 -23.71 14.81
N GLY A 3 -3.31 -23.13 14.88
CA GLY A 3 -2.07 -23.73 14.38
C GLY A 3 -1.82 -23.59 12.87
N TYR A 4 -2.69 -22.88 12.12
CA TYR A 4 -2.42 -22.63 10.71
C TYR A 4 -1.41 -21.51 10.49
N MET A 5 -1.18 -20.60 11.45
CA MET A 5 -0.13 -19.59 11.33
C MET A 5 0.98 -19.93 12.34
N PRO A 6 2.26 -19.81 11.98
CA PRO A 6 3.34 -19.93 12.95
C PRO A 6 3.22 -18.88 14.05
N SER A 7 3.99 -19.06 15.14
CA SER A 7 4.11 -18.04 16.18
C SER A 7 4.63 -16.73 15.60
N ASP A 8 4.30 -15.60 16.23
CA ASP A 8 4.71 -14.27 15.74
C ASP A 8 6.22 -14.17 15.48
N LYS A 9 7.04 -14.69 16.40
CA LYS A 9 8.50 -14.73 16.23
C LYS A 9 8.89 -15.48 14.95
N HIS A 10 8.37 -16.70 14.77
CA HIS A 10 8.71 -17.52 13.62
C HIS A 10 8.17 -16.91 12.31
N TYR A 11 6.99 -16.28 12.35
CA TYR A 11 6.44 -15.54 11.22
C TYR A 11 7.37 -14.39 10.78
N ARG A 12 7.88 -13.60 11.72
CA ARG A 12 8.81 -12.51 11.42
C ARG A 12 10.13 -13.02 10.83
N ASP A 13 10.72 -14.01 11.48
CA ASP A 13 12.00 -14.59 11.07
C ASP A 13 11.91 -15.25 9.67
N PHE A 14 10.81 -15.93 9.37
CA PHE A 14 10.66 -16.76 8.17
C PHE A 14 10.02 -16.03 6.97
N PHE A 15 9.18 -15.01 7.23
CA PHE A 15 8.51 -14.26 6.17
C PHE A 15 8.87 -12.77 6.17
N VAL A 16 8.67 -12.05 7.29
CA VAL A 16 8.77 -10.57 7.28
C VAL A 16 10.18 -10.09 6.96
N THR A 17 11.19 -10.51 7.74
CA THR A 17 12.57 -10.04 7.55
C THR A 17 13.13 -10.41 6.18
N PRO A 18 13.01 -11.65 5.68
CA PRO A 18 13.50 -11.99 4.35
C PRO A 18 12.79 -11.24 3.22
N ILE A 19 11.48 -10.96 3.35
CA ILE A 19 10.70 -10.27 2.31
C ILE A 19 11.02 -8.77 2.29
N GLU A 20 11.03 -8.11 3.45
CA GLU A 20 11.14 -6.66 3.55
C GLU A 20 12.59 -6.17 3.47
N ARG A 21 13.52 -6.89 4.11
CA ARG A 21 14.93 -6.49 4.16
C ARG A 21 15.73 -7.06 2.99
N ASP A 22 15.55 -8.34 2.72
CA ASP A 22 16.41 -9.08 1.79
C ASP A 22 15.77 -9.24 0.38
N GLY A 23 14.51 -8.78 0.22
CA GLY A 23 13.80 -8.81 -1.06
C GLY A 23 13.45 -10.21 -1.56
N ASP A 24 13.36 -11.21 -0.67
CA ASP A 24 13.20 -12.62 -1.03
C ASP A 24 11.84 -12.90 -1.69
N SER A 25 11.88 -13.07 -3.02
CA SER A 25 10.70 -13.31 -3.84
C SER A 25 10.10 -14.72 -3.67
N GLU A 26 10.89 -15.70 -3.23
CA GLU A 26 10.41 -17.07 -2.98
C GLU A 26 9.62 -17.11 -1.67
N ARG A 27 10.14 -16.47 -0.61
CA ARG A 27 9.41 -16.31 0.65
C ARG A 27 8.11 -15.54 0.48
N LYS A 28 8.13 -14.51 -0.37
CA LYS A 28 6.92 -13.76 -0.72
C LYS A 28 5.87 -14.63 -1.43
N ARG A 29 6.30 -15.47 -2.38
CA ARG A 29 5.40 -16.42 -3.06
C ARG A 29 4.84 -17.46 -2.11
N LEU A 30 5.67 -18.00 -1.22
CA LEU A 30 5.25 -18.96 -0.21
C LEU A 30 4.20 -18.36 0.73
N LEU A 31 4.44 -17.14 1.24
CA LEU A 31 3.49 -16.44 2.08
C LEU A 31 2.16 -16.21 1.35
N ALA A 32 2.23 -15.75 0.10
CA ALA A 32 1.03 -15.52 -0.72
C ALA A 32 0.20 -16.79 -0.90
N ALA A 33 0.85 -17.95 -1.15
CA ALA A 33 0.16 -19.23 -1.22
C ALA A 33 -0.45 -19.64 0.12
N TYR A 34 0.25 -19.37 1.22
CA TYR A 34 -0.19 -19.70 2.58
C TYR A 34 -1.42 -18.93 3.01
N ILE A 35 -1.51 -17.64 2.70
CA ILE A 35 -2.65 -16.80 3.10
C ILE A 35 -3.83 -16.86 2.11
N ARG A 36 -3.60 -17.32 0.87
CA ARG A 36 -4.60 -17.37 -0.21
C ARG A 36 -5.93 -18.03 0.18
N PRO A 37 -5.98 -19.15 0.94
CA PRO A 37 -7.25 -19.78 1.32
C PRO A 37 -8.18 -18.90 2.15
N PHE A 38 -7.66 -17.86 2.81
CA PHE A 38 -8.45 -16.94 3.64
C PHE A 38 -8.72 -15.61 2.98
N ILE A 39 -8.15 -15.36 1.80
CA ILE A 39 -8.30 -14.10 1.09
C ILE A 39 -9.11 -14.35 -0.17
N LEU A 40 -10.36 -13.90 -0.17
CA LEU A 40 -11.17 -13.85 -1.39
C LEU A 40 -10.86 -12.56 -2.15
N ARG A 41 -9.88 -12.61 -3.07
CA ARG A 41 -9.55 -11.50 -3.97
C ARG A 41 -9.97 -11.83 -5.40
N ARG A 42 -10.85 -11.00 -5.97
CA ARG A 42 -11.25 -11.04 -7.39
C ARG A 42 -11.09 -9.66 -7.98
N ARG A 43 -10.60 -9.55 -9.22
CA ARG A 43 -10.57 -8.25 -9.91
C ARG A 43 -11.95 -7.96 -10.49
N LYS A 44 -12.33 -6.69 -10.57
CA LYS A 44 -13.61 -6.28 -11.19
C LYS A 44 -13.74 -6.80 -12.63
N GLN A 45 -12.64 -6.81 -13.39
CA GLN A 45 -12.60 -7.43 -14.72
C GLN A 45 -12.91 -8.94 -14.74
N ASP A 46 -12.59 -9.68 -13.67
CA ASP A 46 -12.80 -11.13 -13.62
C ASP A 46 -14.29 -11.47 -13.33
N VAL A 47 -15.08 -10.47 -12.88
CA VAL A 47 -16.49 -10.65 -12.49
C VAL A 47 -17.49 -9.83 -13.32
N LEU A 48 -17.07 -8.72 -13.93
CA LEU A 48 -17.93 -7.86 -14.76
C LEU A 48 -17.80 -8.29 -16.23
N LYS A 49 -18.50 -9.37 -16.61
CA LYS A 49 -18.49 -9.90 -17.99
C LYS A 49 -19.49 -9.22 -18.92
N ASP A 50 -20.52 -8.59 -18.36
CA ASP A 50 -21.68 -8.09 -19.11
C ASP A 50 -21.65 -6.57 -19.32
N LEU A 51 -20.62 -5.87 -18.84
CA LEU A 51 -20.46 -4.43 -18.97
C LEU A 51 -19.45 -4.08 -20.07
N PRO A 52 -19.66 -2.97 -20.81
CA PRO A 52 -18.67 -2.46 -21.74
C PRO A 52 -17.37 -2.09 -21.02
N LYS A 53 -16.26 -2.02 -21.78
CA LYS A 53 -14.95 -1.66 -21.25
C LYS A 53 -15.00 -0.28 -20.58
N LYS A 54 -14.34 -0.15 -19.43
CA LYS A 54 -14.13 1.14 -18.77
C LYS A 54 -13.18 2.01 -19.61
N THR A 55 -13.53 3.28 -19.79
CA THR A 55 -12.64 4.30 -20.35
C THR A 55 -12.16 5.18 -19.20
N GLU A 56 -10.85 5.43 -19.14
CA GLU A 56 -10.24 6.30 -18.12
C GLU A 56 -9.45 7.39 -18.84
N GLU A 57 -9.69 8.63 -18.45
CA GLU A 57 -8.95 9.80 -18.93
C GLU A 57 -8.34 10.50 -17.72
N VAL A 58 -7.01 10.66 -17.74
CA VAL A 58 -6.30 11.40 -16.71
C VAL A 58 -6.17 12.85 -17.18
N GLY A 59 -6.99 13.73 -16.60
CA GLY A 59 -6.86 15.17 -16.79
C GLY A 59 -5.83 15.74 -15.84
N HIS A 60 -4.79 16.38 -16.38
CA HIS A 60 -3.84 17.15 -15.60
C HIS A 60 -4.32 18.61 -15.52
N ALA A 61 -4.41 19.15 -14.31
CA ALA A 61 -4.77 20.54 -14.07
C ALA A 61 -3.65 21.21 -13.28
N ASP A 62 -3.23 22.37 -13.76
CA ASP A 62 -2.26 23.21 -13.05
C ASP A 62 -2.95 24.02 -11.94
N LEU A 63 -2.21 24.27 -10.87
CA LEU A 63 -2.67 25.20 -9.83
C LEU A 63 -2.62 26.62 -10.37
N PHE A 64 -3.71 27.36 -10.17
CA PHE A 64 -3.70 28.81 -10.34
C PHE A 64 -2.72 29.46 -9.34
N PRO A 65 -2.18 30.65 -9.65
CA PRO A 65 -1.20 31.33 -8.79
C PRO A 65 -1.65 31.44 -7.32
N GLU A 66 -2.92 31.79 -7.08
CA GLU A 66 -3.48 31.95 -5.75
C GLU A 66 -3.59 30.60 -5.00
N GLN A 67 -3.89 29.53 -5.74
CA GLN A 67 -3.96 28.18 -5.18
C GLN A 67 -2.55 27.65 -4.83
N ARG A 68 -1.55 28.01 -5.64
CA ARG A 68 -0.16 27.65 -5.40
C ARG A 68 0.37 28.33 -4.15
N GLU A 69 0.09 29.62 -3.97
CA GLU A 69 0.49 30.37 -2.77
C GLU A 69 -0.10 29.75 -1.50
N LEU A 70 -1.41 29.44 -1.51
CA LEU A 70 -2.06 28.77 -0.39
C LEU A 70 -1.44 27.38 -0.13
N TYR A 71 -1.19 26.61 -1.19
CA TYR A 71 -0.59 25.28 -1.09
C TYR A 71 0.79 25.33 -0.44
N ASP A 72 1.64 26.26 -0.88
CA ASP A 72 3.01 26.41 -0.37
C ASP A 72 3.02 26.85 1.11
N ALA A 73 2.08 27.71 1.51
CA ALA A 73 1.90 28.10 2.91
C ALA A 73 1.54 26.91 3.80
N VAL A 74 0.57 26.08 3.38
CA VAL A 74 0.14 24.88 4.11
C VAL A 74 1.27 23.84 4.21
N ILE A 75 2.03 23.65 3.14
CA ILE A 75 3.19 22.74 3.14
C ILE A 75 4.25 23.21 4.14
N THR A 76 4.52 24.51 4.18
CA THR A 76 5.53 25.08 5.09
C THR A 76 5.12 24.86 6.55
N GLU A 77 3.86 25.16 6.90
CA GLU A 77 3.32 24.93 8.24
C GLU A 77 3.37 23.45 8.63
N SER A 78 2.91 22.57 7.73
CA SER A 78 2.85 21.13 7.97
C SER A 78 4.24 20.54 8.19
N ARG A 79 5.24 21.00 7.43
CA ARG A 79 6.64 20.57 7.60
C ARG A 79 7.21 21.02 8.93
N ALA A 80 6.99 22.27 9.32
CA ALA A 80 7.46 22.79 10.60
C ALA A 80 6.88 21.98 11.78
N ARG A 81 5.59 21.65 11.72
CA ARG A 81 4.92 20.81 12.73
C ARG A 81 5.51 19.40 12.80
N LEU A 82 5.70 18.74 11.66
CA LEU A 82 6.30 17.40 11.61
C LEU A 82 7.73 17.38 12.17
N PHE A 83 8.52 18.43 11.94
CA PHE A 83 9.86 18.51 12.52
C PHE A 83 9.81 18.69 14.04
N ALA A 84 8.91 19.52 14.57
CA ALA A 84 8.72 19.65 16.00
C ALA A 84 8.31 18.31 16.65
N ASP A 85 7.38 17.58 16.03
CA ASP A 85 6.93 16.26 16.51
C ASP A 85 8.01 15.17 16.47
N LEU A 86 9.09 15.36 15.70
CA LEU A 86 10.23 14.44 15.61
C LEU A 86 11.38 14.81 16.54
N GLU A 87 11.41 16.05 17.04
CA GLU A 87 12.41 16.54 18.01
C GLU A 87 11.99 16.28 19.47
N ASP A 88 10.70 16.02 19.72
CA ASP A 88 10.14 15.50 20.98
C ASP A 88 10.18 13.95 21.08
#